data_AF-A0A081S3H7-F1
#
_entry.id   AF-A0A081S3H7-F1
#
_cell.length_a   1.000
_cell.length_b   1.000
_cell.length_c   1.000
_cell.angle_alpha   90.00
_cell.angle_beta   90.00
_cell.angle_gamma   90.00
#
_symmetry.space_group_name_H-M   'P 1'
#
loop_
_entity.id
_entity.type
_entity.pdbx_description
1 polymer ?
#
loop_
_entity_poly.entity_id
_entity_poly.type
_entity_poly.pdbx_seq_one_letter_code
_entity_poly.pdbx_strand_id
1 'polypeptide(L)'
;MSQLLEPSWNKPIKEYDRALDPLGMNRVNDRMLGELVQGFTLLTSRARYYSFYVWAIEQIRKKKLAKNFTEFKNAFYDLERLYMMACVSHEEKEPIDNHKDINGVSKGRDVWNESSDKIPLNFTYFGHRLGGYGQYYQGSIINMGLVEQGEDDEFEKPTELGYSIIKDFDTLAKESGFLSYCGKSNISKNTLSEIGEKLCLCKIKHQSNSERDSIIKLLFGWIGEKNQRSTSRQESLSLILNTIHQIQENKITTSQDFLDSVYFGQIKNNEKVESLLIPNHLDGISKKWKIVKAHDSFALASEAILQIFLEFLKQDLTHGKNLEEFFQKYVQNIENEIDQILKLGRKFENEPIENIIDIILKENGIDTNLELLEKMNIFLLKIWNS
;
A
#
# COMPACT_ATOMS: atom_id res chain seq x y z
N MET A 1 38.64 21.95 28.04
CA MET A 1 37.34 21.32 28.38
C MET A 1 36.42 21.56 27.20
N SER A 2 35.89 20.49 26.63
CA SER A 2 35.21 20.47 25.33
C SER A 2 33.81 21.09 25.39
N GLN A 3 33.65 22.30 24.86
CA GLN A 3 32.37 22.77 24.33
C GLN A 3 32.15 22.09 22.97
N LEU A 4 31.76 20.81 23.01
CA LEU A 4 31.42 20.04 21.82
C LEU A 4 29.91 20.15 21.57
N LEU A 5 29.57 20.85 20.48
CA LEU A 5 28.51 20.47 19.54
C LEU A 5 27.10 20.23 20.13
N GLU A 6 26.50 21.23 20.77
CA GLU A 6 25.04 21.20 20.91
C GLU A 6 24.39 21.54 19.57
N PRO A 7 23.43 20.72 19.07
CA PRO A 7 22.73 21.02 17.83
C PRO A 7 21.90 22.30 18.00
N SER A 8 22.34 23.38 17.34
CA SER A 8 21.62 24.65 17.26
C SER A 8 20.80 24.73 15.99
N TRP A 9 19.50 25.02 16.11
CA TRP A 9 18.63 25.32 14.96
C TRP A 9 19.07 26.64 14.31
N ASN A 10 19.92 26.55 13.29
CA ASN A 10 20.61 27.70 12.68
C ASN A 10 19.92 28.24 11.43
N LYS A 11 18.91 27.53 10.89
CA LYS A 11 18.11 27.96 9.74
C LYS A 11 16.67 27.46 9.88
N PRO A 12 15.66 28.29 9.56
CA PRO A 12 14.30 27.80 9.41
C PRO A 12 14.27 26.77 8.28
N ILE A 13 13.70 25.60 8.58
CA ILE A 13 13.40 24.58 7.57
C ILE A 13 12.34 25.19 6.66
N LYS A 14 12.66 25.30 5.36
CA LYS A 14 11.61 25.56 4.36
C LYS A 14 10.76 24.30 4.29
N GLU A 15 9.47 24.41 4.59
CA GLU A 15 8.47 23.39 4.26
C GLU A 15 8.58 23.15 2.75
N TYR A 16 9.34 22.13 2.35
CA TYR A 16 9.22 21.56 1.01
C TYR A 16 8.02 20.61 1.03
N ASP A 17 7.31 20.49 -0.10
CA ASP A 17 6.13 19.66 -0.40
C ASP A 17 6.27 18.13 -0.13
N ARG A 18 7.10 17.69 0.82
CA ARG A 18 7.51 16.29 1.00
C ARG A 18 7.56 15.81 2.44
N ALA A 19 7.22 16.61 3.44
CA ALA A 19 7.01 16.08 4.79
C ALA A 19 5.67 15.34 4.83
N LEU A 20 5.65 14.10 4.31
CA LEU A 20 4.47 13.22 4.27
C LEU A 20 4.10 12.63 5.65
N ASP A 21 4.99 12.78 6.63
CA ASP A 21 4.83 12.24 7.99
C ASP A 21 5.61 13.12 8.99
N PRO A 22 5.10 14.32 9.32
CA PRO A 22 5.82 15.28 10.16
C PRO A 22 6.04 14.78 11.60
N LEU A 23 5.22 13.83 12.06
CA LEU A 23 5.29 13.24 13.39
C LEU A 23 5.98 11.86 13.42
N GLY A 24 6.33 11.29 12.26
CA GLY A 24 6.97 9.97 12.17
C GLY A 24 6.04 8.82 12.55
N MET A 25 4.72 9.03 12.52
CA MET A 25 3.71 8.09 13.00
C MET A 25 3.45 6.96 11.98
N ASN A 26 3.62 7.22 10.68
CA ASN A 26 3.27 6.24 9.64
C ASN A 26 4.09 4.94 9.73
N ARG A 27 5.29 4.98 10.33
CA ARG A 27 6.17 3.82 10.51
C ARG A 27 5.51 2.64 11.24
N VAL A 28 4.64 2.92 12.21
CA VAL A 28 3.95 1.87 12.97
C VAL A 28 2.93 1.18 12.08
N ASN A 29 2.12 1.95 11.36
CA ASN A 29 1.15 1.43 10.39
C ASN A 29 1.83 0.65 9.26
N ASP A 30 2.92 1.19 8.69
CA ASP A 30 3.69 0.52 7.63
C ASP A 30 4.20 -0.84 8.08
N ARG A 31 4.73 -0.92 9.31
CA ARG A 31 5.17 -2.19 9.90
C ARG A 31 4.01 -3.17 10.04
N MET A 32 2.90 -2.73 10.62
CA MET A 32 1.73 -3.59 10.85
C MET A 32 1.15 -4.10 9.53
N LEU A 33 1.01 -3.24 8.52
CA LEU A 33 0.57 -3.62 7.17
C LEU A 33 1.56 -4.60 6.53
N GLY A 34 2.86 -4.39 6.71
CA GLY A 34 3.91 -5.30 6.25
C GLY A 34 3.84 -6.70 6.89
N GLU A 35 3.26 -6.83 8.08
CA GLU A 35 3.00 -8.12 8.73
C GLU A 35 1.65 -8.73 8.31
N LEU A 36 0.61 -7.90 8.15
CA LEU A 36 -0.76 -8.33 7.86
C LEU A 36 -0.98 -8.75 6.42
N VAL A 37 -0.40 -8.02 5.47
CA VAL A 37 -0.61 -8.23 4.03
C VAL A 37 0.71 -8.26 3.29
N GLN A 38 1.72 -8.91 3.88
CA GLN A 38 3.07 -8.93 3.32
C GLN A 38 3.06 -9.38 1.86
N GLY A 39 3.75 -8.62 1.01
CA GLY A 39 3.92 -8.98 -0.38
C GLY A 39 2.78 -8.50 -1.28
N PHE A 40 1.82 -7.74 -0.75
CA PHE A 40 1.01 -6.82 -1.55
C PHE A 40 1.77 -5.50 -1.75
N THR A 41 1.52 -4.84 -2.87
CA THR A 41 2.01 -3.48 -3.12
C THR A 41 0.88 -2.50 -2.80
N LEU A 42 1.20 -1.41 -2.10
CA LEU A 42 0.22 -0.37 -1.72
C LEU A 42 -0.01 0.65 -2.85
N LEU A 43 0.81 0.60 -3.91
CA LEU A 43 0.90 1.67 -4.91
C LEU A 43 0.24 1.30 -6.24
N THR A 44 -0.13 0.03 -6.46
CA THR A 44 -0.68 -0.43 -7.73
C THR A 44 -1.53 -1.68 -7.55
N SER A 45 -2.61 -1.76 -8.33
CA SER A 45 -3.64 -2.82 -8.21
C SER A 45 -3.38 -4.03 -9.12
N ARG A 46 -2.23 -4.10 -9.80
CA ARG A 46 -2.02 -4.93 -10.98
C ARG A 46 -1.32 -6.27 -10.70
N ALA A 47 -2.12 -7.27 -10.34
CA ALA A 47 -1.62 -8.61 -9.98
C ALA A 47 -0.81 -9.32 -11.09
N ARG A 48 -1.06 -9.06 -12.37
CA ARG A 48 -0.32 -9.70 -13.47
C ARG A 48 1.18 -9.33 -13.50
N TYR A 49 1.57 -8.23 -12.86
CA TYR A 49 2.98 -7.85 -12.75
C TYR A 49 3.81 -8.84 -11.94
N TYR A 50 3.23 -9.59 -10.99
CA TYR A 50 3.96 -10.65 -10.29
C TYR A 50 4.51 -11.69 -11.28
N SER A 51 3.66 -12.14 -12.22
CA SER A 51 4.09 -13.09 -13.25
C SER A 51 5.02 -12.45 -14.28
N PHE A 52 4.67 -11.26 -14.80
CA PHE A 52 5.51 -10.60 -15.81
C PHE A 52 6.92 -10.30 -15.32
N TYR A 53 7.10 -9.76 -14.11
CA TYR A 53 8.42 -9.38 -13.63
C TYR A 53 9.30 -10.58 -13.33
N VAL A 54 8.77 -11.60 -12.67
CA VAL A 54 9.52 -12.85 -12.43
C VAL A 54 9.88 -13.50 -13.77
N TRP A 55 8.97 -13.46 -14.75
CA TRP A 55 9.23 -13.95 -16.10
C TRP A 55 10.32 -13.15 -16.81
N ALA A 56 10.32 -11.82 -16.69
CA ALA A 56 11.32 -10.95 -17.30
C ALA A 56 12.73 -11.22 -16.74
N ILE A 57 12.87 -11.37 -15.42
CA ILE A 57 14.12 -11.79 -14.77
C ILE A 57 14.62 -13.09 -15.39
N GLU A 58 13.73 -14.07 -15.50
CA GLU A 58 14.07 -15.38 -16.06
C GLU A 58 14.54 -15.31 -17.51
N GLN A 59 13.85 -14.55 -18.37
CA GLN A 59 14.24 -14.45 -19.78
C GLN A 59 15.57 -13.72 -19.95
N ILE A 60 15.84 -12.68 -19.16
CA ILE A 60 17.12 -11.97 -19.18
C ILE A 60 18.26 -12.94 -18.87
N ARG A 61 18.09 -13.81 -17.87
CA ARG A 61 19.06 -14.87 -17.53
C ARG A 61 19.18 -15.91 -18.64
N LYS A 62 18.07 -16.56 -19.01
CA LYS A 62 18.03 -17.64 -20.00
C LYS A 62 18.61 -17.24 -21.35
N LYS A 63 18.37 -16.00 -21.78
CA LYS A 63 18.87 -15.46 -23.05
C LYS A 63 20.20 -14.73 -22.94
N LYS A 64 20.78 -14.65 -21.73
CA LYS A 64 22.03 -13.94 -21.42
C LYS A 64 22.02 -12.49 -21.95
N LEU A 65 20.91 -11.79 -21.73
CA LEU A 65 20.74 -10.39 -22.16
C LEU A 65 21.54 -9.41 -21.31
N ALA A 66 22.03 -9.86 -20.16
CA ALA A 66 22.83 -9.07 -19.24
C ALA A 66 23.92 -9.93 -18.60
N LYS A 67 25.10 -9.34 -18.41
CA LYS A 67 26.24 -9.95 -17.71
C LYS A 67 26.46 -9.40 -16.30
N ASN A 68 25.88 -8.24 -15.99
CA ASN A 68 26.03 -7.55 -14.72
C ASN A 68 24.73 -6.82 -14.39
N PHE A 69 24.62 -6.32 -13.16
CA PHE A 69 23.43 -5.62 -12.68
C PHE A 69 23.03 -4.38 -13.50
N THR A 70 24.00 -3.66 -14.07
CA THR A 70 23.70 -2.46 -14.89
C THR A 70 23.05 -2.83 -16.21
N GLU A 71 23.57 -3.84 -16.89
CA GLU A 71 22.95 -4.40 -18.10
C GLU A 71 21.58 -5.00 -17.80
N PHE A 72 21.42 -5.66 -16.64
CA PHE A 72 20.15 -6.21 -16.20
C PHE A 72 19.08 -5.12 -16.08
N LYS A 73 19.40 -4.00 -15.42
CA LYS A 73 18.48 -2.85 -15.33
C LYS A 73 18.01 -2.38 -16.70
N ASN A 74 18.93 -2.23 -17.65
CA ASN A 74 18.59 -1.76 -19.00
C ASN A 74 17.71 -2.77 -19.75
N ALA A 75 18.08 -4.06 -19.74
CA ALA A 75 17.30 -5.11 -20.39
C ALA A 75 15.88 -5.23 -19.78
N PHE A 76 15.78 -5.11 -18.45
CA PHE A 76 14.51 -5.13 -17.75
C PHE A 76 13.63 -3.93 -18.11
N TYR A 77 14.20 -2.72 -18.10
CA TYR A 77 13.52 -1.49 -18.47
C TYR A 77 13.01 -1.55 -19.92
N ASP A 78 13.80 -2.10 -20.83
CA ASP A 78 13.42 -2.25 -22.23
C ASP A 78 12.28 -3.26 -22.43
N LEU A 79 12.29 -4.38 -21.70
CA LEU A 79 11.20 -5.36 -21.69
C LEU A 79 9.92 -4.77 -21.12
N GLU A 80 9.97 -4.06 -19.99
CA GLU A 80 8.79 -3.40 -19.43
C GLU A 80 8.27 -2.29 -20.34
N ARG A 81 9.16 -1.53 -21.02
CA ARG A 81 8.73 -0.55 -22.03
C ARG A 81 7.91 -1.19 -23.14
N LEU A 82 8.42 -2.30 -23.70
CA LEU A 82 7.71 -3.05 -24.74
C LEU A 82 6.35 -3.55 -24.21
N TYR A 83 6.33 -4.06 -22.97
CA TYR A 83 5.11 -4.57 -22.35
C TYR A 83 4.06 -3.48 -22.12
N MET A 84 4.48 -2.32 -21.64
CA MET A 84 3.63 -1.13 -21.48
C MET A 84 3.07 -0.67 -22.82
N MET A 85 3.88 -0.60 -23.88
CA MET A 85 3.37 -0.23 -25.22
C MET A 85 2.37 -1.24 -25.78
N ALA A 86 2.53 -2.54 -25.48
CA ALA A 86 1.54 -3.54 -25.87
C ALA A 86 0.21 -3.35 -25.12
N CYS A 87 0.26 -2.96 -23.84
CA CYS A 87 -0.94 -2.63 -23.08
C CYS A 87 -1.63 -1.36 -23.60
N VAL A 88 -0.87 -0.30 -23.89
CA VAL A 88 -1.40 0.93 -24.51
C VAL A 88 -2.04 0.64 -25.87
N SER A 89 -1.37 -0.16 -26.71
CA SER A 89 -1.95 -0.57 -27.99
C SER A 89 -3.28 -1.32 -27.83
N HIS A 90 -3.40 -2.16 -26.81
CA HIS A 90 -4.61 -2.91 -26.55
C HIS A 90 -5.74 -2.04 -25.98
N GLU A 91 -5.41 -1.03 -25.17
CA GLU A 91 -6.35 -0.01 -24.69
C GLU A 91 -7.08 0.67 -25.85
N GLU A 92 -6.38 0.98 -26.94
CA GLU A 92 -6.98 1.60 -28.14
C GLU A 92 -7.96 0.68 -28.87
N LYS A 93 -7.72 -0.63 -28.85
CA LYS A 93 -8.60 -1.62 -29.48
C LYS A 93 -9.79 -1.98 -28.59
N GLU A 94 -9.58 -2.07 -27.28
CA GLU A 94 -10.58 -2.47 -26.28
C GLU A 94 -10.60 -1.49 -25.09
N PRO A 95 -11.14 -0.27 -25.26
CA PRO A 95 -11.08 0.79 -24.24
C PRO A 95 -12.01 0.56 -23.03
N ILE A 96 -12.98 -0.35 -23.15
CA ILE A 96 -13.96 -0.66 -22.11
C ILE A 96 -13.31 -1.44 -20.95
N ASP A 97 -12.21 -2.15 -21.22
CA ASP A 97 -11.49 -2.91 -20.21
C ASP A 97 -10.66 -2.01 -19.27
N ASN A 98 -10.27 -2.56 -18.12
CA ASN A 98 -9.51 -1.79 -17.14
C ASN A 98 -8.01 -1.70 -17.51
N HIS A 99 -7.59 -0.56 -18.08
CA HIS A 99 -6.20 -0.22 -18.44
C HIS A 99 -5.52 0.84 -17.54
N LYS A 100 -6.08 1.10 -16.35
CA LYS A 100 -5.45 1.99 -15.34
C LYS A 100 -4.14 1.42 -14.76
N ASP A 101 -3.34 2.22 -14.06
CA ASP A 101 -2.17 1.75 -13.29
C ASP A 101 -1.13 0.92 -14.09
N ILE A 102 -1.05 1.08 -15.41
CA ILE A 102 0.07 0.57 -16.21
C ILE A 102 1.28 1.46 -15.91
N ASN A 103 2.41 0.86 -15.56
CA ASN A 103 3.63 1.61 -15.21
C ASN A 103 4.15 2.40 -16.41
N GLY A 104 4.17 3.74 -16.31
CA GLY A 104 4.61 4.63 -17.39
C GLY A 104 3.54 4.94 -18.44
N VAL A 105 2.28 4.59 -18.20
CA VAL A 105 1.21 4.69 -19.21
C VAL A 105 1.03 6.07 -19.82
N SER A 106 1.13 7.14 -19.02
CA SER A 106 0.99 8.51 -19.53
C SER A 106 2.01 8.77 -20.64
N LYS A 107 3.28 8.41 -20.41
CA LYS A 107 4.32 8.57 -21.42
C LYS A 107 4.12 7.62 -22.60
N GLY A 108 3.64 6.40 -22.34
CA GLY A 108 3.28 5.43 -23.40
C GLY A 108 2.20 5.96 -24.34
N ARG A 109 1.15 6.59 -23.80
CA ARG A 109 0.07 7.23 -24.57
C ARG A 109 0.57 8.41 -25.39
N ASP A 110 1.43 9.26 -24.81
CA ASP A 110 2.06 10.36 -25.57
C ASP A 110 2.82 9.81 -26.78
N VAL A 111 3.70 8.81 -26.56
CA VAL A 111 4.48 8.19 -27.64
C VAL A 111 3.57 7.52 -28.67
N TRP A 112 2.50 6.85 -28.23
CA TRP A 112 1.54 6.22 -29.13
C TRP A 112 0.85 7.23 -30.05
N ASN A 113 0.43 8.37 -29.51
CA ASN A 113 -0.29 9.42 -30.24
C ASN A 113 0.64 10.23 -31.16
N GLU A 114 1.88 10.46 -30.76
CA GLU A 114 2.90 11.16 -31.56
C GLU A 114 3.46 10.30 -32.70
N SER A 115 3.36 8.97 -32.59
CA SER A 115 3.89 8.04 -33.57
C SER A 115 2.88 7.68 -34.65
N SER A 116 3.38 7.47 -35.87
CA SER A 116 2.62 6.89 -36.98
C SER A 116 2.50 5.36 -36.82
N ASP A 117 2.69 4.58 -37.89
CA ASP A 117 2.55 3.12 -37.85
C ASP A 117 3.66 2.41 -37.07
N LYS A 118 4.82 3.07 -36.88
CA LYS A 118 5.97 2.52 -36.15
C LYS A 118 6.19 3.29 -34.85
N ILE A 119 6.15 2.55 -33.74
CA ILE A 119 6.44 3.05 -32.41
C ILE A 119 7.95 2.95 -32.16
N PRO A 120 8.63 4.05 -31.78
CA PRO A 120 10.01 4.00 -31.33
C PRO A 120 10.10 3.35 -29.95
N LEU A 121 11.10 2.49 -29.75
CA LEU A 121 11.37 1.82 -28.48
C LEU A 121 12.67 2.34 -27.85
N ASN A 122 12.94 3.64 -27.92
CA ASN A 122 14.15 4.26 -27.36
C ASN A 122 13.83 5.49 -26.51
N PHE A 123 12.71 5.45 -25.77
CA PHE A 123 12.29 6.52 -24.87
C PHE A 123 12.31 6.08 -23.40
N THR A 124 12.40 7.04 -22.50
CA THR A 124 12.29 6.84 -21.05
C THR A 124 10.85 7.06 -20.61
N TYR A 125 10.30 6.13 -19.83
CA TYR A 125 8.92 6.20 -19.29
C TYR A 125 8.87 6.31 -17.77
N PHE A 126 10.01 6.15 -17.10
CA PHE A 126 10.13 6.09 -15.65
C PHE A 126 11.50 6.60 -15.18
N GLY A 127 11.54 7.32 -14.04
CA GLY A 127 12.80 7.83 -13.47
C GLY A 127 13.68 6.72 -12.87
N HIS A 128 13.06 5.73 -12.22
CA HIS A 128 13.74 4.56 -11.70
C HIS A 128 14.14 3.60 -12.82
N ARG A 129 15.42 3.20 -12.91
CA ARG A 129 15.94 2.37 -14.03
C ARG A 129 15.57 0.90 -13.97
N LEU A 130 15.07 0.40 -12.84
CA LEU A 130 14.35 -0.89 -12.79
C LEU A 130 12.86 -0.74 -13.12
N GLY A 131 12.42 0.45 -13.55
CA GLY A 131 11.04 0.72 -13.89
C GLY A 131 10.08 0.49 -12.72
N GLY A 132 8.88 0.00 -13.04
CA GLY A 132 7.86 -0.32 -12.05
C GLY A 132 8.24 -1.48 -11.13
N TYR A 133 9.12 -2.39 -11.58
CA TYR A 133 9.65 -3.46 -10.74
C TYR A 133 10.38 -2.89 -9.53
N GLY A 134 11.44 -2.11 -9.74
CA GLY A 134 12.20 -1.55 -8.62
C GLY A 134 11.43 -0.51 -7.80
N GLN A 135 10.50 0.21 -8.41
CA GLN A 135 9.73 1.23 -7.71
C GLN A 135 8.62 0.64 -6.82
N TYR A 136 7.93 -0.41 -7.27
CA TYR A 136 6.67 -0.83 -6.66
C TYR A 136 6.59 -2.31 -6.29
N TYR A 137 7.36 -3.18 -6.95
CA TYR A 137 7.16 -4.64 -6.85
C TYR A 137 8.36 -5.42 -6.33
N GLN A 138 9.59 -4.89 -6.37
CA GLN A 138 10.80 -5.64 -5.98
C GLN A 138 10.69 -6.15 -4.54
N GLY A 139 10.37 -5.26 -3.59
CA GLY A 139 10.15 -5.66 -2.20
C GLY A 139 9.05 -6.71 -2.06
N SER A 140 7.93 -6.57 -2.77
CA SER A 140 6.84 -7.54 -2.73
C SER A 140 7.24 -8.89 -3.32
N ILE A 141 7.92 -8.91 -4.47
CA ILE A 141 8.37 -10.14 -5.16
C ILE A 141 9.39 -10.89 -4.32
N ILE A 142 10.35 -10.18 -3.69
CA ILE A 142 11.31 -10.76 -2.74
C ILE A 142 10.58 -11.32 -1.51
N ASN A 143 9.71 -10.52 -0.88
CA ASN A 143 9.00 -10.93 0.33
C ASN A 143 8.04 -12.11 0.10
N MET A 144 7.55 -12.28 -1.13
CA MET A 144 6.73 -13.42 -1.54
C MET A 144 7.58 -14.67 -1.85
N GLY A 145 8.91 -14.58 -1.81
CA GLY A 145 9.82 -15.69 -2.08
C GLY A 145 9.82 -16.12 -3.55
N LEU A 146 9.48 -15.22 -4.47
CA LEU A 146 9.42 -15.52 -5.91
C LEU A 146 10.78 -15.47 -6.59
N VAL A 147 11.72 -14.74 -6.00
CA VAL A 147 13.09 -14.59 -6.48
C VAL A 147 14.07 -14.76 -5.33
N GLU A 148 15.29 -15.14 -5.66
CA GLU A 148 16.42 -15.24 -4.76
C GLU A 148 17.68 -14.71 -5.47
N GLN A 149 18.70 -14.37 -4.69
CA GLN A 149 20.02 -13.97 -5.22
C GLN A 149 21.09 -14.60 -4.34
N GLY A 150 21.91 -15.49 -4.92
CA GLY A 150 23.08 -16.04 -4.23
C GLY A 150 24.25 -15.05 -4.18
N GLU A 151 25.29 -15.37 -3.42
CA GLU A 151 26.49 -14.52 -3.27
C GLU A 151 27.18 -14.24 -4.62
N ASP A 152 27.24 -15.24 -5.50
CA ASP A 152 27.87 -15.14 -6.82
C ASP A 152 26.89 -14.68 -7.94
N ASP A 153 25.62 -14.46 -7.61
CA ASP A 153 24.62 -14.04 -8.60
C ASP A 153 24.71 -12.51 -8.82
N GLU A 154 25.03 -12.10 -10.05
CA GLU A 154 25.06 -10.68 -10.47
C GLU A 154 23.72 -9.94 -10.30
N PHE A 155 22.62 -10.71 -10.33
CA PHE A 155 21.25 -10.25 -10.13
C PHE A 155 20.35 -11.44 -9.81
N GLU A 156 19.14 -11.15 -9.36
CA GLU A 156 18.12 -12.10 -8.91
C GLU A 156 17.81 -13.19 -9.95
N LYS A 157 17.32 -14.35 -9.48
CA LYS A 157 16.77 -15.44 -10.27
C LYS A 157 15.44 -15.93 -9.67
N PRO A 158 14.51 -16.49 -10.45
CA PRO A 158 13.30 -17.08 -9.91
C PRO A 158 13.60 -18.27 -8.99
N THR A 159 12.82 -18.41 -7.92
CA THR A 159 12.76 -19.64 -7.11
C THR A 159 11.86 -20.68 -7.79
N GLU A 160 11.78 -21.90 -7.25
CA GLU A 160 10.76 -22.89 -7.67
C GLU A 160 9.33 -22.34 -7.60
N LEU A 161 9.02 -21.54 -6.56
CA LEU A 161 7.74 -20.84 -6.46
C LEU A 161 7.59 -19.81 -7.59
N GLY A 162 8.63 -19.02 -7.87
CA GLY A 162 8.67 -18.09 -9.00
C GLY A 162 8.40 -18.79 -10.33
N TYR A 163 9.05 -19.92 -10.58
CA TYR A 163 8.81 -20.74 -11.78
C TYR A 163 7.36 -21.22 -11.90
N SER A 164 6.74 -21.59 -10.78
CA SER A 164 5.37 -22.08 -10.78
C SER A 164 4.34 -21.04 -11.26
N ILE A 165 4.57 -19.74 -10.98
CA ILE A 165 3.60 -18.68 -11.32
C ILE A 165 3.80 -18.09 -12.73
N ILE A 166 4.96 -18.29 -13.35
CA ILE A 166 5.28 -17.71 -14.67
C ILE A 166 5.01 -18.64 -15.84
N LYS A 167 4.72 -19.93 -15.59
CA LYS A 167 4.57 -20.96 -16.64
C LYS A 167 3.54 -20.58 -17.72
N ASP A 168 2.38 -20.09 -17.30
CA ASP A 168 1.31 -19.73 -18.22
C ASP A 168 1.61 -18.41 -18.94
N PHE A 169 2.19 -17.45 -18.23
CA PHE A 169 2.68 -16.20 -18.84
C PHE A 169 3.75 -16.49 -19.91
N ASP A 170 4.69 -17.41 -19.65
CA ASP A 170 5.73 -17.81 -20.59
C ASP A 170 5.15 -18.44 -21.86
N THR A 171 4.08 -19.22 -21.73
CA THR A 171 3.37 -19.80 -22.87
C THR A 171 2.76 -18.69 -23.73
N LEU A 172 2.02 -17.77 -23.12
CA LEU A 172 1.42 -16.62 -23.83
C LEU A 172 2.48 -15.71 -24.47
N ALA A 173 3.60 -15.51 -23.79
CA ALA A 173 4.70 -14.67 -24.28
C ALA A 173 5.42 -15.27 -25.48
N LYS A 174 5.51 -16.61 -25.55
CA LYS A 174 6.00 -17.32 -26.73
C LYS A 174 5.00 -17.23 -27.88
N GLU A 175 3.72 -17.45 -27.62
CA GLU A 175 2.66 -17.38 -28.63
C GLU A 175 2.46 -15.99 -29.21
N SER A 176 2.76 -14.93 -28.47
CA SER A 176 2.71 -13.55 -28.95
C SER A 176 3.99 -13.13 -29.69
N GLY A 177 5.05 -13.94 -29.63
CA GLY A 177 6.36 -13.56 -30.16
C GLY A 177 7.01 -12.39 -29.42
N PHE A 178 6.51 -12.01 -28.24
CA PHE A 178 6.91 -10.81 -27.49
C PHE A 178 8.43 -10.65 -27.37
N LEU A 179 9.13 -11.72 -26.98
CA LEU A 179 10.57 -11.68 -26.75
C LEU A 179 11.40 -11.43 -28.02
N SER A 180 10.86 -11.70 -29.22
CA SER A 180 11.55 -11.46 -30.49
C SER A 180 11.76 -9.96 -30.81
N TYR A 181 11.01 -9.10 -30.11
CA TYR A 181 11.09 -7.65 -30.24
C TYR A 181 11.96 -6.98 -29.16
N CYS A 182 12.52 -7.76 -28.23
CA CYS A 182 13.47 -7.25 -27.26
C CYS A 182 14.71 -6.67 -27.97
N GLY A 183 15.12 -5.45 -27.61
CA GLY A 183 16.27 -4.75 -28.21
C GLY A 183 16.04 -4.18 -29.61
N LYS A 184 14.82 -4.27 -30.17
CA LYS A 184 14.49 -3.59 -31.43
C LYS A 184 14.31 -2.08 -31.21
N SER A 185 14.69 -1.27 -32.19
CA SER A 185 14.55 0.19 -32.13
C SER A 185 13.13 0.69 -32.37
N ASN A 186 12.32 -0.09 -33.09
CA ASN A 186 10.93 0.22 -33.38
C ASN A 186 10.10 -1.05 -33.57
N ILE A 187 8.79 -0.91 -33.44
CA ILE A 187 7.80 -1.97 -33.61
C ILE A 187 6.52 -1.38 -34.23
N SER A 188 5.80 -2.16 -35.05
CA SER A 188 4.57 -1.67 -35.66
C SER A 188 3.42 -1.62 -34.66
N LYS A 189 2.48 -0.68 -34.82
CA LYS A 189 1.23 -0.61 -34.03
C LYS A 189 0.43 -1.91 -34.13
N ASN A 190 0.33 -2.50 -35.33
CA ASN A 190 -0.36 -3.78 -35.52
C ASN A 190 0.27 -4.92 -34.71
N THR A 191 1.60 -5.02 -34.71
CA THR A 191 2.32 -6.03 -33.92
C THR A 191 2.11 -5.81 -32.41
N LEU A 192 2.15 -4.56 -31.92
CA LEU A 192 1.86 -4.27 -30.52
C LEU A 192 0.42 -4.66 -30.15
N SER A 193 -0.53 -4.48 -31.06
CA SER A 193 -1.92 -4.90 -30.88
C SER A 193 -2.01 -6.42 -30.73
N GLU A 194 -1.38 -7.19 -31.63
CA GLU A 194 -1.34 -8.65 -31.57
C GLU A 194 -0.71 -9.17 -30.27
N ILE A 195 0.35 -8.52 -29.80
CA ILE A 195 0.97 -8.82 -28.50
C ILE A 195 0.01 -8.48 -27.35
N GLY A 196 -0.59 -7.28 -27.39
CA GLY A 196 -1.48 -6.76 -26.38
C GLY A 196 -2.73 -7.62 -26.17
N GLU A 197 -3.31 -8.17 -27.24
CA GLU A 197 -4.44 -9.10 -27.19
C GLU A 197 -4.16 -10.35 -26.34
N LYS A 198 -2.90 -10.78 -26.25
CA LYS A 198 -2.51 -11.94 -25.45
C LYS A 198 -1.99 -11.56 -24.07
N LEU A 199 -1.16 -10.51 -24.00
CA LEU A 199 -0.37 -10.22 -22.80
C LEU A 199 -0.87 -9.05 -21.97
N CYS A 200 -1.78 -8.19 -22.46
CA CYS A 200 -2.20 -6.99 -21.75
C CYS A 200 -2.62 -7.31 -20.29
N LEU A 201 -2.31 -6.41 -19.36
CA LEU A 201 -2.63 -6.58 -17.94
C LEU A 201 -4.12 -6.90 -17.70
N CYS A 202 -5.04 -6.35 -18.50
CA CYS A 202 -6.48 -6.59 -18.35
C CYS A 202 -6.87 -8.04 -18.63
N LYS A 203 -6.11 -8.76 -19.47
CA LYS A 203 -6.48 -10.11 -19.93
C LYS A 203 -6.42 -11.16 -18.83
N ILE A 204 -5.76 -10.88 -17.70
CA ILE A 204 -5.80 -11.77 -16.52
C ILE A 204 -7.23 -12.05 -16.03
N LYS A 205 -8.18 -11.14 -16.27
CA LYS A 205 -9.59 -11.31 -15.89
C LYS A 205 -10.35 -12.25 -16.85
N HIS A 206 -10.03 -12.17 -18.13
CA HIS A 206 -10.79 -12.81 -19.21
C HIS A 206 -10.18 -14.13 -19.67
N GLN A 207 -8.94 -14.41 -19.28
CA GLN A 207 -8.28 -15.66 -19.59
C GLN A 207 -8.84 -16.78 -18.68
N SER A 208 -9.32 -17.84 -19.30
CA SER A 208 -9.69 -19.10 -18.64
C SER A 208 -8.48 -19.94 -18.24
N ASN A 209 -7.28 -19.34 -18.24
CA ASN A 209 -6.02 -20.04 -17.98
C ASN A 209 -5.71 -20.11 -16.48
N SER A 210 -4.79 -21.01 -16.15
CA SER A 210 -4.29 -21.23 -14.79
C SER A 210 -3.42 -20.09 -14.23
N GLU A 211 -3.16 -19.02 -15.00
CA GLU A 211 -2.31 -17.90 -14.55
C GLU A 211 -2.98 -17.17 -13.38
N ARG A 212 -4.26 -16.80 -13.57
CA ARG A 212 -5.07 -16.14 -12.55
C ARG A 212 -5.15 -17.01 -11.29
N ASP A 213 -5.38 -18.31 -11.45
CA ASP A 213 -5.47 -19.24 -10.32
C ASP A 213 -4.15 -19.37 -9.57
N SER A 214 -3.02 -19.37 -10.27
CA SER A 214 -1.69 -19.43 -9.66
C SER A 214 -1.39 -18.16 -8.86
N ILE A 215 -1.77 -17.00 -9.38
CA ILE A 215 -1.66 -15.72 -8.66
C ILE A 215 -2.59 -15.69 -7.45
N ILE A 216 -3.84 -16.17 -7.56
CA ILE A 216 -4.76 -16.27 -6.42
C ILE A 216 -4.17 -17.16 -5.34
N LYS A 217 -3.70 -18.36 -5.71
CA LYS A 217 -3.05 -19.30 -4.78
C LYS A 217 -1.85 -18.66 -4.09
N LEU A 218 -1.04 -17.90 -4.81
CA LEU A 218 0.11 -17.15 -4.28
C LEU A 218 -0.34 -16.11 -3.24
N LEU A 219 -1.30 -15.25 -3.61
CA LEU A 219 -1.78 -14.17 -2.75
C LEU A 219 -2.43 -14.71 -1.47
N PHE A 220 -3.19 -15.80 -1.55
CA PHE A 220 -3.76 -16.49 -0.38
C PHE A 220 -2.76 -17.36 0.40
N GLY A 221 -1.49 -17.45 -0.03
CA GLY A 221 -0.49 -18.28 0.65
C GLY A 221 -0.79 -19.78 0.60
N TRP A 222 -1.58 -20.23 -0.37
CA TRP A 222 -1.86 -21.66 -0.59
C TRP A 222 -0.69 -22.38 -1.27
N ILE A 223 0.19 -21.62 -1.91
CA ILE A 223 1.48 -22.08 -2.45
C ILE A 223 2.61 -21.25 -1.85
N GLY A 224 3.81 -21.81 -1.81
CA GLY A 224 4.99 -21.22 -1.18
C GLY A 224 5.17 -21.66 0.26
N GLU A 225 6.08 -21.00 0.97
CA GLU A 225 6.39 -21.31 2.36
C GLU A 225 5.23 -20.91 3.29
N LYS A 226 4.82 -21.83 4.17
CA LYS A 226 3.85 -21.55 5.23
C LYS A 226 4.56 -20.99 6.45
N ASN A 227 4.46 -19.68 6.64
CA ASN A 227 5.01 -18.98 7.78
C ASN A 227 3.97 -18.00 8.38
N GLN A 228 4.32 -17.34 9.48
CA GLN A 228 3.40 -16.42 10.16
C GLN A 228 2.85 -15.31 9.26
N ARG A 229 3.67 -14.83 8.30
CA ARG A 229 3.29 -13.75 7.38
C ARG A 229 2.37 -14.25 6.28
N SER A 230 2.60 -15.45 5.73
CA SER A 230 1.66 -16.08 4.79
C SER A 230 0.31 -16.35 5.45
N THR A 231 0.30 -16.82 6.71
CA THR A 231 -0.93 -17.04 7.49
C THR A 231 -1.65 -15.73 7.76
N SER A 232 -0.95 -14.69 8.22
CA SER A 232 -1.55 -13.37 8.48
C SER A 232 -2.15 -12.77 7.22
N ARG A 233 -1.49 -12.94 6.06
CA ARG A 233 -2.01 -12.53 4.75
C ARG A 233 -3.27 -13.31 4.37
N GLN A 234 -3.24 -14.64 4.50
CA GLN A 234 -4.39 -15.48 4.22
C GLN A 234 -5.60 -15.08 5.06
N GLU A 235 -5.40 -14.95 6.38
CA GLU A 235 -6.46 -14.56 7.33
C GLU A 235 -6.97 -13.15 7.05
N SER A 236 -6.10 -12.19 6.69
CA SER A 236 -6.50 -10.83 6.34
C SER A 236 -7.38 -10.81 5.09
N LEU A 237 -7.01 -11.56 4.05
CA LEU A 237 -7.82 -11.68 2.84
C LEU A 237 -9.15 -12.40 3.12
N SER A 238 -9.13 -13.45 3.94
CA SER A 238 -10.34 -14.12 4.40
C SER A 238 -11.27 -13.18 5.17
N LEU A 239 -10.72 -12.31 6.00
CA LEU A 239 -11.50 -11.30 6.73
C LEU A 239 -12.13 -10.27 5.78
N ILE A 240 -11.37 -9.76 4.81
CA ILE A 240 -11.89 -8.85 3.78
C ILE A 240 -13.02 -9.53 2.97
N LEU A 241 -12.81 -10.78 2.54
CA LEU A 241 -13.83 -11.54 1.81
C LEU A 241 -15.07 -11.81 2.67
N ASN A 242 -14.89 -12.08 3.97
CA ASN A 242 -16.01 -12.25 4.90
C ASN A 242 -16.84 -10.96 5.04
N THR A 243 -16.19 -9.80 5.10
CA THR A 243 -16.87 -8.50 5.08
C THR A 243 -17.61 -8.29 3.77
N ILE A 244 -16.97 -8.53 2.62
CA ILE A 244 -17.62 -8.42 1.30
C ILE A 244 -18.85 -9.34 1.23
N HIS A 245 -18.70 -10.61 1.64
CA HIS A 245 -19.77 -11.60 1.58
C HIS A 245 -21.03 -11.17 2.34
N GLN A 246 -20.86 -10.54 3.51
CA GLN A 246 -21.97 -10.10 4.35
C GLN A 246 -22.70 -8.86 3.81
N ILE A 247 -22.05 -8.03 3.00
CA ILE A 247 -22.60 -6.70 2.63
C ILE A 247 -22.84 -6.51 1.13
N GLN A 248 -22.31 -7.40 0.29
CA GLN A 248 -22.34 -7.30 -1.17
C GLN A 248 -23.76 -7.26 -1.78
N GLU A 249 -24.77 -7.80 -1.09
CA GLU A 249 -26.17 -7.74 -1.55
C GLU A 249 -26.74 -6.32 -1.46
N ASN A 250 -26.22 -5.50 -0.55
CA ASN A 250 -26.74 -4.17 -0.26
C ASN A 250 -25.91 -3.05 -0.90
N LYS A 251 -24.59 -3.20 -0.96
CA LYS A 251 -23.69 -2.19 -1.52
C LYS A 251 -22.35 -2.76 -1.97
N ILE A 252 -21.66 -1.99 -2.81
CA ILE A 252 -20.25 -2.25 -3.14
C ILE A 252 -19.40 -1.90 -1.91
N THR A 253 -18.59 -2.87 -1.45
CA THR A 253 -17.68 -2.69 -0.33
C THR A 253 -16.59 -1.68 -0.66
N THR A 254 -16.37 -0.73 0.25
CA THR A 254 -15.25 0.21 0.22
C THR A 254 -14.17 -0.19 1.25
N SER A 255 -12.98 0.39 1.14
CA SER A 255 -11.93 0.22 2.15
C SER A 255 -12.40 0.70 3.54
N GLN A 256 -13.20 1.77 3.60
CA GLN A 256 -13.73 2.28 4.85
C GLN A 256 -14.70 1.28 5.50
N ASP A 257 -15.54 0.60 4.71
CA ASP A 257 -16.45 -0.44 5.25
C ASP A 257 -15.69 -1.57 5.93
N PHE A 258 -14.56 -1.98 5.35
CA PHE A 258 -13.69 -2.96 5.97
C PHE A 258 -13.09 -2.44 7.29
N LEU A 259 -12.53 -1.23 7.27
CA LEU A 259 -11.93 -0.61 8.46
C LEU A 259 -12.94 -0.37 9.59
N ASP A 260 -14.15 0.06 9.27
CA ASP A 260 -15.25 0.21 10.23
C ASP A 260 -15.65 -1.16 10.79
N SER A 261 -15.73 -2.18 9.94
CA SER A 261 -16.10 -3.53 10.36
C SER A 261 -15.13 -4.12 11.37
N VAL A 262 -13.83 -3.93 11.20
CA VAL A 262 -12.81 -4.44 12.13
C VAL A 262 -12.65 -3.58 13.38
N TYR A 263 -12.95 -2.27 13.28
CA TYR A 263 -12.78 -1.35 14.40
C TYR A 263 -14.01 -1.32 15.33
N PHE A 264 -15.19 -1.14 14.74
CA PHE A 264 -16.47 -1.02 15.46
C PHE A 264 -17.26 -2.33 15.53
N GLY A 265 -16.91 -3.35 14.74
CA GLY A 265 -17.74 -4.55 14.59
C GLY A 265 -19.06 -4.26 13.87
N GLN A 266 -19.15 -3.13 13.18
CA GLN A 266 -20.38 -2.60 12.60
C GLN A 266 -20.10 -1.93 11.27
N ILE A 267 -21.11 -1.88 10.40
CA ILE A 267 -21.06 -1.13 9.15
C ILE A 267 -22.31 -0.25 9.00
N LYS A 268 -22.13 0.91 8.38
CA LYS A 268 -23.25 1.78 8.02
C LYS A 268 -23.73 1.45 6.61
N ASN A 269 -24.98 1.04 6.48
CA ASN A 269 -25.64 0.77 5.22
C ASN A 269 -26.82 1.73 5.06
N ASN A 270 -26.68 2.72 4.18
CA ASN A 270 -27.58 3.87 4.10
C ASN A 270 -27.70 4.58 5.47
N GLU A 271 -28.91 4.64 6.04
CA GLU A 271 -29.17 5.23 7.36
C GLU A 271 -29.18 4.20 8.51
N LYS A 272 -28.92 2.92 8.22
CA LYS A 272 -28.94 1.84 9.22
C LYS A 272 -27.53 1.39 9.58
N VAL A 273 -27.33 1.08 10.85
CA VAL A 273 -26.09 0.47 11.36
C VAL A 273 -26.36 -1.01 11.59
N GLU A 274 -25.55 -1.86 10.99
CA GLU A 274 -25.66 -3.32 11.06
C GLU A 274 -24.41 -3.89 11.71
N SER A 275 -24.57 -4.86 12.61
CA SER A 275 -23.44 -5.58 13.22
C SER A 275 -22.85 -6.56 12.22
N LEU A 276 -21.52 -6.65 12.17
CA LEU A 276 -20.81 -7.56 11.29
C LEU A 276 -20.28 -8.76 12.09
N LEU A 277 -20.53 -9.97 11.60
CA LEU A 277 -20.05 -11.17 12.24
C LEU A 277 -18.59 -11.43 11.86
N ILE A 278 -17.70 -11.44 12.84
CA ILE A 278 -16.30 -11.88 12.65
C ILE A 278 -16.21 -13.34 13.10
N PRO A 279 -15.88 -14.29 12.20
CA PRO A 279 -15.70 -15.68 12.58
C PRO A 279 -14.62 -15.84 13.66
N ASN A 280 -14.85 -16.74 14.63
CA ASN A 280 -13.92 -16.94 15.76
C ASN A 280 -12.47 -17.22 15.33
N HIS A 281 -12.27 -17.93 14.22
CA HIS A 281 -10.93 -18.23 13.69
C HIS A 281 -10.22 -17.00 13.09
N LEU A 282 -10.93 -15.90 12.83
CA LEU A 282 -10.40 -14.63 12.34
C LEU A 282 -10.35 -13.54 13.41
N ASP A 283 -10.74 -13.82 14.66
CA ASP A 283 -10.72 -12.83 15.75
C ASP A 283 -9.30 -12.28 15.97
N GLY A 284 -8.29 -13.16 15.94
CA GLY A 284 -6.90 -12.76 16.11
C GLY A 284 -6.41 -11.77 15.04
N ILE A 285 -6.71 -12.03 13.77
CA ILE A 285 -6.32 -11.12 12.68
C ILE A 285 -7.14 -9.83 12.70
N SER A 286 -8.43 -9.91 13.06
CA SER A 286 -9.31 -8.74 13.20
C SER A 286 -8.78 -7.78 14.26
N LYS A 287 -8.36 -8.28 15.43
CA LYS A 287 -7.75 -7.46 16.49
C LYS A 287 -6.51 -6.71 16.02
N LYS A 288 -5.67 -7.32 15.17
CA LYS A 288 -4.51 -6.63 14.59
C LYS A 288 -4.92 -5.53 13.61
N TRP A 289 -5.93 -5.76 12.79
CA TRP A 289 -6.50 -4.73 11.92
C TRP A 289 -7.18 -3.59 12.70
N LYS A 290 -7.82 -3.90 13.83
CA LYS A 290 -8.34 -2.91 14.77
C LYS A 290 -7.23 -1.99 15.29
N ILE A 291 -6.05 -2.53 15.62
CA ILE A 291 -4.88 -1.73 16.02
C ILE A 291 -4.42 -0.82 14.89
N VAL A 292 -4.35 -1.31 13.65
CA VAL A 292 -4.02 -0.46 12.47
C VAL A 292 -5.00 0.71 12.36
N LYS A 293 -6.31 0.46 12.47
CA LYS A 293 -7.29 1.54 12.38
C LYS A 293 -7.24 2.49 13.59
N ALA A 294 -7.00 1.97 14.79
CA ALA A 294 -6.82 2.78 15.99
C ALA A 294 -5.64 3.75 15.82
N HIS A 295 -4.51 3.22 15.33
CA HIS A 295 -3.30 3.99 15.11
C HIS A 295 -3.47 5.03 13.99
N ASP A 296 -4.13 4.67 12.89
CA ASP A 296 -4.50 5.60 11.81
C ASP A 296 -5.33 6.79 12.35
N SER A 297 -6.36 6.52 13.16
CA SER A 297 -7.15 7.58 13.81
C SER A 297 -6.33 8.43 14.79
N PHE A 298 -5.41 7.82 15.54
CA PHE A 298 -4.53 8.53 16.46
C PHE A 298 -3.53 9.44 15.73
N ALA A 299 -2.96 8.96 14.61
CA ALA A 299 -2.07 9.76 13.77
C ALA A 299 -2.80 10.98 13.22
N LEU A 300 -4.00 10.80 12.67
CA LEU A 300 -4.84 11.90 12.17
C LEU A 300 -5.14 12.94 13.26
N ALA A 301 -5.52 12.50 14.46
CA ALA A 301 -5.78 13.41 15.58
C ALA A 301 -4.51 14.18 16.00
N SER A 302 -3.36 13.50 16.04
CA SER A 302 -2.08 14.12 16.40
C SER A 302 -1.63 15.14 15.35
N GLU A 303 -1.79 14.83 14.07
CA GLU A 303 -1.48 15.75 12.97
C GLU A 303 -2.42 16.96 12.96
N ALA A 304 -3.70 16.78 13.28
CA ALA A 304 -4.64 17.88 13.43
C ALA A 304 -4.24 18.82 14.59
N ILE A 305 -3.86 18.27 15.74
CA ILE A 305 -3.36 19.07 16.88
C ILE A 305 -2.10 19.84 16.49
N LEU A 306 -1.16 19.19 15.80
CA LEU A 306 0.05 19.85 15.28
C LEU A 306 -0.31 21.00 14.34
N GLN A 307 -1.25 20.80 13.41
CA GLN A 307 -1.69 21.83 12.49
C GLN A 307 -2.28 23.03 13.22
N ILE A 308 -3.15 22.82 14.20
CA ILE A 308 -3.74 23.89 15.02
C ILE A 308 -2.63 24.62 15.80
N PHE A 309 -1.65 23.89 16.33
CA PHE A 309 -0.50 24.49 17.00
C PHE A 309 0.35 25.35 16.07
N LEU A 310 0.64 24.89 14.86
CA LEU A 310 1.38 25.66 13.86
C LEU A 310 0.60 26.92 13.41
N GLU A 311 -0.71 26.83 13.27
CA GLU A 311 -1.57 27.99 12.99
C GLU A 311 -1.59 28.99 14.14
N PHE A 312 -1.62 28.50 15.38
CA PHE A 312 -1.49 29.34 16.56
C PHE A 312 -0.16 30.10 16.56
N LEU A 313 0.95 29.44 16.25
CA LEU A 313 2.27 30.09 16.14
C LEU A 313 2.31 31.13 15.01
N LYS A 314 1.67 30.87 13.87
CA LYS A 314 1.63 31.79 12.72
C LYS A 314 0.86 33.09 12.97
N GLN A 315 -0.04 33.13 13.96
CA GLN A 315 -0.85 34.31 14.26
C GLN A 315 -0.06 35.50 14.84
N ASP A 316 1.10 35.26 15.46
CA ASP A 316 2.01 36.34 15.88
C ASP A 316 3.45 35.86 15.70
N LEU A 317 4.08 36.29 14.61
CA LEU A 317 5.46 35.93 14.25
C LEU A 317 6.50 36.79 14.99
N THR A 318 6.06 37.82 15.71
CA THR A 318 6.91 38.83 16.35
C THR A 318 7.04 38.64 17.86
N HIS A 319 6.00 38.15 18.52
CA HIS A 319 6.03 37.78 19.93
C HIS A 319 6.06 36.26 20.06
N GLY A 320 6.99 35.74 20.86
CA GLY A 320 7.01 34.32 21.20
C GLY A 320 5.71 33.94 21.91
N LYS A 321 5.15 32.79 21.55
CA LYS A 321 3.95 32.23 22.17
C LYS A 321 4.33 31.03 23.03
N ASN A 322 3.58 30.80 24.10
CA ASN A 322 3.84 29.68 25.00
C ASN A 322 2.75 28.60 24.91
N LEU A 323 3.03 27.42 25.48
CA LEU A 323 2.09 26.28 25.47
C LEU A 323 0.83 26.58 26.28
N GLU A 324 0.92 27.32 27.38
CA GLU A 324 -0.22 27.64 28.24
C GLU A 324 -1.28 28.46 27.49
N GLU A 325 -0.85 29.47 26.73
CA GLU A 325 -1.71 30.26 25.84
C GLU A 325 -2.40 29.40 24.77
N PHE A 326 -1.68 28.40 24.23
CA PHE A 326 -2.27 27.46 23.28
C PHE A 326 -3.36 26.61 23.94
N PHE A 327 -3.07 26.01 25.10
CA PHE A 327 -4.01 25.16 25.83
C PHE A 327 -5.26 25.93 26.26
N GLN A 328 -5.10 27.13 26.82
CA GLN A 328 -6.24 27.98 27.22
C GLN A 328 -7.14 28.33 26.03
N LYS A 329 -6.53 28.64 24.88
CA LYS A 329 -7.28 29.09 23.70
C LYS A 329 -7.95 27.95 22.95
N TYR A 330 -7.28 26.82 22.79
CA TYR A 330 -7.70 25.76 21.86
C TYR A 330 -8.07 24.44 22.52
N VAL A 331 -7.65 24.17 23.76
CA VAL A 331 -7.84 22.85 24.39
C VAL A 331 -8.84 22.91 25.54
N GLN A 332 -8.86 24.00 26.31
CA GLN A 332 -9.71 24.13 27.50
C GLN A 332 -11.22 24.06 27.19
N ASN A 333 -11.63 24.23 25.92
CA ASN A 333 -13.02 24.08 25.47
C ASN A 333 -13.28 22.83 24.62
N ILE A 334 -12.25 22.03 24.30
CA ILE A 334 -12.41 20.82 23.47
C ILE A 334 -13.31 19.81 24.16
N GLU A 335 -13.25 19.68 25.49
CA GLU A 335 -14.14 18.76 26.24
C GLU A 335 -15.62 19.12 26.03
N ASN A 336 -15.95 20.42 26.10
CA ASN A 336 -17.31 20.89 25.86
C ASN A 336 -17.77 20.67 24.41
N GLU A 337 -16.86 20.80 23.43
CA GLU A 337 -17.16 20.54 22.02
C GLU A 337 -17.29 19.04 21.72
N ILE A 338 -16.43 18.20 22.29
CA ILE A 338 -16.51 16.73 22.19
C ILE A 338 -17.83 16.24 22.79
N ASP A 339 -18.22 16.74 23.96
CA ASP A 339 -19.50 16.41 24.60
C ASP A 339 -20.70 16.82 23.73
N GLN A 340 -20.62 17.97 23.06
CA GLN A 340 -21.65 18.41 22.11
C GLN A 340 -21.70 17.55 20.83
N ILE A 341 -20.53 17.11 20.33
CA ILE A 341 -20.40 16.29 19.11
C ILE A 341 -20.87 14.86 19.37
N LEU A 342 -20.48 14.27 20.50
CA LEU A 342 -20.78 12.88 20.79
C LEU A 342 -22.27 12.64 20.96
N LYS A 343 -23.07 13.64 21.36
CA LYS A 343 -24.53 13.53 21.62
C LYS A 343 -24.94 12.20 22.26
N LEU A 344 -24.03 11.60 23.02
CA LEU A 344 -24.36 10.53 23.92
C LEU A 344 -25.20 11.22 24.98
N GLY A 345 -26.38 10.70 25.30
CA GLY A 345 -27.27 11.27 26.31
C GLY A 345 -26.68 11.32 27.73
N ARG A 346 -25.35 11.15 27.87
CA ARG A 346 -24.58 11.36 29.08
C ARG A 346 -23.60 12.51 28.83
N LYS A 347 -23.79 13.57 29.61
CA LYS A 347 -22.78 14.61 29.79
C LYS A 347 -21.63 13.99 30.57
N PHE A 348 -20.39 14.13 30.10
CA PHE A 348 -19.20 13.74 30.86
C PHE A 348 -18.67 14.92 31.70
N GLU A 349 -19.58 15.84 32.07
CA GLU A 349 -19.29 17.00 32.92
C GLU A 349 -18.68 16.52 34.26
N ASN A 350 -17.37 16.79 34.45
CA ASN A 350 -16.57 16.51 35.65
C ASN A 350 -16.15 15.05 35.89
N GLU A 351 -16.25 14.16 34.90
CA GLU A 351 -15.67 12.81 35.01
C GLU A 351 -14.17 12.86 34.66
N PRO A 352 -13.26 12.37 35.52
CA PRO A 352 -11.84 12.25 35.18
C PRO A 352 -11.66 11.44 33.88
N ILE A 353 -10.72 11.86 33.03
CA ILE A 353 -10.51 11.22 31.73
C ILE A 353 -10.24 9.71 31.85
N GLU A 354 -9.69 9.26 32.97
CA GLU A 354 -9.50 7.86 33.30
C GLU A 354 -10.82 7.09 33.36
N ASN A 355 -11.87 7.67 33.95
CA ASN A 355 -13.19 7.06 34.01
C ASN A 355 -13.86 7.03 32.63
N ILE A 356 -13.69 8.08 31.83
CA ILE A 356 -14.21 8.13 30.47
C ILE A 356 -13.56 7.04 29.62
N ILE A 357 -12.24 6.90 29.70
CA ILE A 357 -11.48 5.84 29.03
C ILE A 357 -11.94 4.46 29.53
N ASP A 358 -12.11 4.27 30.84
CA ASP A 358 -12.51 2.98 31.41
C ASP A 358 -13.95 2.59 31.03
N ILE A 359 -14.87 3.58 30.90
CA ILE A 359 -16.23 3.39 30.37
C ILE A 359 -16.17 3.00 28.89
N ILE A 360 -15.42 3.72 28.06
CA ILE A 360 -15.25 3.40 26.63
C ILE A 360 -14.68 1.99 26.46
N LEU A 361 -13.67 1.62 27.25
CA LEU A 361 -13.05 0.30 27.19
C LEU A 361 -14.03 -0.80 27.63
N LYS A 362 -14.80 -0.60 28.70
CA LYS A 362 -15.84 -1.55 29.15
C LYS A 362 -16.99 -1.69 28.16
N GLU A 363 -17.50 -0.60 27.59
CA GLU A 363 -18.59 -0.64 26.60
C GLU A 363 -18.15 -1.33 25.29
N ASN A 364 -16.85 -1.34 25.01
CA ASN A 364 -16.26 -2.05 23.87
C ASN A 364 -15.73 -3.46 24.21
N GLY A 365 -16.01 -3.98 25.42
CA GLY A 365 -15.63 -5.32 25.86
C GLY A 365 -14.12 -5.53 26.00
N ILE A 366 -13.36 -4.46 26.25
CA ILE A 366 -11.91 -4.47 26.45
C ILE A 366 -11.65 -4.49 27.96
N ASP A 367 -11.15 -5.62 28.46
CA ASP A 367 -10.87 -5.82 29.88
C ASP A 367 -9.61 -5.03 30.28
N THR A 368 -9.76 -4.01 31.13
CA THR A 368 -8.66 -3.16 31.57
C THR A 368 -7.87 -3.83 32.69
N ASN A 369 -6.64 -4.24 32.38
CA ASN A 369 -5.67 -4.50 33.43
C ASN A 369 -5.22 -3.13 33.98
N LEU A 370 -5.59 -2.81 35.22
CA LEU A 370 -5.33 -1.53 35.91
C LEU A 370 -3.87 -1.06 35.79
N GLU A 371 -2.92 -1.99 35.65
CA GLU A 371 -1.50 -1.72 35.41
C GLU A 371 -1.21 -0.95 34.10
N LEU A 372 -2.06 -1.07 33.09
CA LEU A 372 -1.91 -0.40 31.78
C LEU A 372 -2.40 1.05 31.84
N LEU A 373 -3.49 1.29 32.57
CA LEU A 373 -4.02 2.63 32.85
C LEU A 373 -3.06 3.43 33.72
N GLU A 374 -2.45 2.82 34.74
CA GLU A 374 -1.39 3.47 35.54
C GLU A 374 -0.16 3.82 34.69
N LYS A 375 0.24 2.96 33.75
CA LYS A 375 1.36 3.25 32.83
C LYS A 375 1.03 4.35 31.82
N MET A 376 -0.21 4.41 31.33
CA MET A 376 -0.68 5.52 30.47
C MET A 376 -0.78 6.83 31.26
N ASN A 377 -1.22 6.79 32.52
CA ASN A 377 -1.26 7.96 33.39
C ASN A 377 0.14 8.49 33.68
N ILE A 378 1.13 7.61 33.91
CA ILE A 378 2.54 8.00 34.04
C ILE A 378 3.09 8.62 32.74
N PHE A 379 2.66 8.14 31.57
CA PHE A 379 3.11 8.67 30.28
C PHE A 379 2.50 10.04 29.98
N LEU A 380 1.20 10.22 30.23
CA LEU A 380 0.50 11.49 30.05
C LEU A 380 0.90 12.53 31.11
N LEU A 381 1.08 12.14 32.38
CA LEU A 381 1.59 13.02 33.45
C LEU A 381 3.06 13.41 33.25
N LYS A 382 3.88 12.57 32.59
CA LYS A 382 5.26 12.92 32.24
C LYS A 382 5.31 13.94 31.11
N ILE A 383 4.45 13.82 30.11
CA ILE A 383 4.29 14.82 29.04
C ILE A 383 3.72 16.14 29.59
N TRP A 384 2.94 16.09 30.68
CA TRP A 384 2.36 17.26 31.32
C TRP A 384 3.33 18.01 32.26
N ASN A 385 4.35 17.34 32.80
CA ASN A 385 5.28 17.91 33.79
C ASN A 385 6.72 18.09 33.26
N SER A 386 6.96 17.94 31.96
CA SER A 386 8.22 18.28 31.27
C SER A 386 7.93 19.20 30.11
#